data_AF-A0A3D1QGZ2-F1
#
_entry.id   AF-A0A3D1QGZ2-F1
#
_cell.length_a   1.000
_cell.length_b   1.000
_cell.length_c   1.000
_cell.angle_alpha   90.00
_cell.angle_beta   90.00
_cell.angle_gamma   90.00
#
_symmetry.space_group_name_H-M   'P 1'
#
loop_
_entity.id
_entity.type
_entity.pdbx_description
1 polymer ?
#
loop_
_entity_poly.entity_id
_entity_poly.type
_entity_poly.pdbx_seq_one_letter_code
_entity_poly.pdbx_strand_id
1 'polypeptide(L)'
;AIRRCIYRGALNRLSPALPEASLTILQEEIKAGRAPIPVDGLELAILNQLRLATRERLQNVYEITEGLENRLLLAARQSGTLPALRNAIKSKRYNMTRVNRMLLYSLFSVSKNQMALFDQVGPQYIRLLGFSAQGRKFLQNVKNNSVLPVLSTGSHIAKLIKTAPEHIRSHMLLLDIKA
;
A
#
# COMPACT_ATOMS: atom_id res chain seq x y z
N ALA A 1 -1.14 -16.91 -11.69
CA ALA A 1 -0.11 -17.63 -12.45
C ALA A 1 1.01 -16.70 -12.90
N ILE A 2 0.71 -15.62 -13.64
CA ILE A 2 1.68 -14.64 -14.19
C ILE A 2 2.78 -14.22 -13.20
N ARG A 3 2.43 -13.68 -12.03
CA ARG A 3 3.42 -13.26 -11.02
C ARG A 3 4.40 -14.37 -10.62
N ARG A 4 3.91 -15.62 -10.46
CA ARG A 4 4.79 -16.76 -10.12
C ARG A 4 5.77 -17.06 -11.25
N CYS A 5 5.37 -16.89 -12.50
CA CYS A 5 6.29 -17.04 -13.64
C CYS A 5 7.37 -15.96 -13.62
N ILE A 6 7.01 -14.70 -13.30
CA ILE A 6 7.97 -13.60 -13.17
C ILE A 6 9.02 -13.91 -12.10
N TYR A 7 8.60 -14.29 -10.89
CA TYR A 7 9.54 -14.65 -9.81
C TYR A 7 10.40 -15.90 -10.09
N ARG A 8 9.98 -16.76 -11.01
CA ARG A 8 10.74 -17.94 -11.45
C ARG A 8 11.65 -17.65 -12.65
N GLY A 9 11.74 -16.40 -13.11
CA GLY A 9 12.53 -16.01 -14.28
C GLY A 9 11.98 -16.52 -15.63
N ALA A 10 10.76 -17.08 -15.66
CA ALA A 10 10.18 -17.68 -16.85
C ALA A 10 9.42 -16.65 -17.72
N LEU A 11 10.10 -15.55 -18.08
CA LEU A 11 9.49 -14.42 -18.81
C LEU A 11 9.01 -14.79 -20.22
N ASN A 12 9.70 -15.72 -20.87
CA ASN A 12 9.33 -16.25 -22.20
C ASN A 12 7.91 -16.87 -22.23
N ARG A 13 7.43 -17.39 -21.10
CA ARG A 13 6.07 -17.97 -20.98
C ARG A 13 4.97 -16.93 -20.82
N LEU A 14 5.30 -15.64 -20.72
CA LEU A 14 4.34 -14.56 -20.48
C LEU A 14 3.78 -13.94 -21.76
N SER A 15 4.47 -14.09 -22.89
CA SER A 15 4.03 -13.54 -24.19
C SER A 15 2.58 -13.88 -24.55
N PRO A 16 2.07 -15.13 -24.39
CA PRO A 16 0.66 -15.42 -24.71
C PRO A 16 -0.33 -14.90 -23.65
N ALA A 17 0.15 -14.49 -22.47
CA ALA A 17 -0.68 -14.11 -21.33
C ALA A 17 -0.74 -12.60 -21.08
N LEU A 18 0.06 -11.79 -21.80
CA LEU A 18 0.16 -10.34 -21.63
C LEU A 18 0.19 -9.64 -23.00
N PRO A 19 -0.46 -8.47 -23.14
CA PRO A 19 -0.27 -7.61 -24.31
C PRO A 19 1.20 -7.20 -24.47
N GLU A 20 1.61 -6.97 -25.72
CA GLU A 20 2.99 -6.57 -26.06
C GLU A 20 3.44 -5.33 -25.28
N ALA A 21 2.63 -4.27 -25.25
CA ALA A 21 2.95 -3.05 -24.50
C ALA A 21 3.19 -3.32 -23.00
N SER A 22 2.44 -4.24 -22.39
CA SER A 22 2.65 -4.63 -20.98
C SER A 22 3.94 -5.42 -20.79
N LEU A 23 4.29 -6.28 -21.74
CA LEU A 23 5.53 -7.06 -21.70
C LEU A 23 6.76 -6.16 -21.86
N THR A 24 6.72 -5.20 -22.79
CA THR A 24 7.79 -4.22 -23.01
C THR A 24 8.08 -3.42 -21.74
N ILE A 25 7.04 -2.83 -21.13
CA ILE A 25 7.17 -2.10 -19.86
C ILE A 25 7.75 -3.01 -18.78
N LEU A 26 7.23 -4.24 -18.63
CA LEU A 26 7.75 -5.17 -17.63
C LEU A 26 9.25 -5.47 -17.82
N GLN A 27 9.70 -5.68 -19.06
CA GLN A 27 11.11 -5.94 -19.36
C GLN A 27 11.99 -4.73 -19.10
N GLU A 28 11.52 -3.52 -19.41
CA GLU A 28 12.21 -2.27 -19.09
C GLU A 28 12.37 -2.09 -17.58
N GLU A 29 11.32 -2.32 -16.80
CA GLU A 29 11.36 -2.23 -15.33
C GLU A 29 12.29 -3.28 -14.72
N ILE A 30 12.35 -4.49 -15.29
CA ILE A 30 13.29 -5.54 -14.87
C ILE A 30 14.73 -5.15 -15.18
N LYS A 31 15.02 -4.67 -16.40
CA LYS A 31 16.35 -4.17 -16.79
C LYS A 31 16.81 -3.01 -15.91
N ALA A 32 15.88 -2.16 -15.48
CA ALA A 32 16.15 -1.04 -14.59
C ALA A 32 16.23 -1.42 -13.10
N GLY A 33 16.07 -2.70 -12.74
CA GLY A 33 16.13 -3.17 -11.36
C GLY A 33 14.95 -2.75 -10.48
N ARG A 34 13.86 -2.24 -11.08
CA ARG A 34 12.63 -1.84 -10.37
C ARG A 34 11.62 -2.99 -10.26
N ALA A 35 11.84 -4.08 -10.98
CA ALA A 35 11.01 -5.27 -10.94
C ALA A 35 11.84 -6.58 -11.08
N PRO A 36 11.29 -7.73 -10.62
CA PRO A 36 10.16 -7.81 -9.70
C PRO A 36 10.57 -7.35 -8.29
N ILE A 37 9.67 -6.63 -7.62
CA ILE A 37 9.83 -6.31 -6.20
C ILE A 37 9.81 -7.63 -5.42
N PRO A 38 10.81 -7.94 -4.56
CA PRO A 38 10.82 -9.19 -3.80
C PRO A 38 9.54 -9.38 -2.97
N VAL A 39 9.04 -10.62 -2.88
CA VAL A 39 7.80 -10.96 -2.15
C VAL A 39 7.89 -10.62 -0.66
N ASP A 40 9.11 -10.62 -0.15
CA ASP A 40 9.57 -10.31 1.19
C ASP A 40 10.31 -8.96 1.25
N GLY A 41 10.19 -8.09 0.24
CA GLY A 41 10.91 -6.81 0.18
C GLY A 41 10.62 -5.85 1.34
N LEU A 42 9.53 -6.08 2.09
CA LEU A 42 9.17 -5.33 3.30
C LEU A 42 9.41 -6.10 4.60
N GLU A 43 10.03 -7.29 4.55
CA GLU A 43 10.21 -8.19 5.69
C GLU A 43 10.90 -7.51 6.87
N LEU A 44 12.07 -6.90 6.63
CA LEU A 44 12.83 -6.23 7.68
C LEU A 44 12.05 -5.06 8.27
N ALA A 45 11.38 -4.27 7.43
CA ALA A 45 10.60 -3.12 7.87
C ALA A 45 9.42 -3.56 8.75
N ILE A 46 8.68 -4.60 8.35
CA ILE A 46 7.57 -5.16 9.11
C ILE A 46 8.05 -5.73 10.45
N LEU A 47 9.10 -6.57 10.44
CA LEU A 47 9.63 -7.19 11.65
C LEU A 47 10.13 -6.13 12.64
N ASN A 48 10.88 -5.13 12.17
CA ASN A 48 11.38 -4.06 13.02
C ASN A 48 10.23 -3.22 13.60
N GLN A 49 9.24 -2.83 12.78
CA GLN A 49 8.09 -2.07 13.28
C GLN A 49 7.32 -2.82 14.37
N LEU A 50 7.11 -4.13 14.20
CA LEU A 50 6.39 -4.94 15.20
C LEU A 50 7.22 -5.18 16.48
N ARG A 51 8.53 -5.39 16.36
CA ARG A 51 9.41 -5.61 17.52
C ARG A 51 9.58 -4.37 18.39
N LEU A 52 9.50 -3.18 17.79
CA LEU A 52 9.55 -1.89 18.47
C LEU A 52 8.16 -1.40 18.93
N ALA A 53 7.08 -2.07 18.54
CA ALA A 53 5.74 -1.64 18.90
C ALA A 53 5.40 -1.99 20.36
N THR A 54 4.66 -1.10 21.01
CA THR A 54 4.00 -1.41 22.28
C THR A 54 2.64 -2.05 22.04
N ARG A 55 2.09 -2.65 23.10
CA ARG A 55 0.75 -3.25 23.06
C ARG A 55 -0.31 -2.21 22.71
N GLU A 56 -0.24 -1.05 23.36
CA GLU A 56 -1.17 0.06 23.21
C GLU A 56 -1.15 0.60 21.78
N ARG A 57 0.04 0.72 21.19
CA ARG A 57 0.19 1.12 19.78
C ARG A 57 -0.52 0.14 18.85
N LEU A 58 -0.30 -1.16 19.01
CA LEU A 58 -0.93 -2.17 18.16
C LEU A 58 -2.44 -2.25 18.35
N GLN A 59 -2.94 -2.05 19.56
CA GLN A 59 -4.38 -2.00 19.82
C GLN A 59 -5.08 -0.87 19.03
N ASN A 60 -4.36 0.20 18.74
CA ASN A 60 -4.89 1.33 17.97
C ASN A 60 -4.81 1.15 16.45
N VAL A 61 -4.07 0.15 15.95
CA VAL A 61 -3.94 -0.11 14.50
C VAL A 61 -5.24 -0.70 13.94
N TYR A 62 -5.59 -0.28 12.73
CA TYR A 62 -6.78 -0.75 12.02
C TYR A 62 -6.77 -2.28 11.81
N GLU A 63 -7.94 -2.90 11.93
CA GLU A 63 -8.17 -4.37 11.91
C GLU A 63 -7.54 -5.20 13.06
N ILE A 64 -6.71 -4.62 13.94
CA ILE A 64 -6.23 -5.29 15.15
C ILE A 64 -7.33 -5.29 16.22
N THR A 65 -7.94 -6.46 16.42
CA THR A 65 -8.95 -6.70 17.46
C THR A 65 -8.30 -7.21 18.74
N GLU A 66 -9.04 -7.15 19.85
CA GLU A 66 -8.59 -7.63 21.15
C GLU A 66 -7.90 -9.02 21.11
N GLY A 67 -6.74 -9.10 21.75
CA GLY A 67 -5.90 -10.28 21.87
C GLY A 67 -4.97 -10.52 20.67
N LEU A 68 -5.22 -9.88 19.53
CA LEU A 68 -4.37 -10.04 18.35
C LEU A 68 -3.05 -9.27 18.48
N GLU A 69 -3.04 -8.16 19.22
CA GLU A 69 -1.83 -7.41 19.54
C GLU A 69 -0.78 -8.30 20.24
N ASN A 70 -1.23 -9.16 21.16
CA ASN A 70 -0.34 -10.06 21.90
C ASN A 70 0.24 -11.14 20.97
N ARG A 71 -0.60 -11.69 20.08
CA ARG A 71 -0.15 -12.67 19.07
C ARG A 71 0.87 -12.05 18.12
N LEU A 72 0.67 -10.81 17.69
CA LEU A 72 1.60 -10.10 16.82
C LEU A 72 2.95 -9.87 17.50
N LEU A 73 2.96 -9.39 18.74
CA LEU A 73 4.20 -9.18 19.50
C LEU A 73 4.96 -10.49 19.72
N LEU A 74 4.26 -11.57 20.10
CA LEU A 74 4.84 -12.89 20.27
C LEU A 74 5.44 -13.42 18.96
N ALA A 75 4.67 -13.37 17.88
CA ALA A 75 5.09 -13.85 16.57
C ALA A 75 6.30 -13.07 16.03
N ALA A 76 6.34 -11.76 16.25
CA ALA A 76 7.45 -10.89 15.84
C ALA A 76 8.77 -11.19 16.59
N ARG A 77 8.68 -11.62 17.86
CA ARG A 77 9.84 -12.02 18.67
C ARG A 77 10.38 -13.40 18.28
N GLN A 78 9.50 -14.31 17.85
CA GLN A 78 9.84 -15.70 17.54
C GLN A 78 10.18 -15.95 16.08
N SER A 79 9.78 -15.05 15.17
CA SER A 79 9.97 -15.22 13.73
C SER A 79 11.17 -14.44 13.22
N GLY A 80 12.01 -15.10 12.41
CA GLY A 80 13.11 -14.47 11.67
C GLY A 80 12.73 -14.03 10.25
N THR A 81 11.60 -14.51 9.72
CA THR A 81 11.16 -14.25 8.33
C THR A 81 9.68 -13.91 8.26
N LEU A 82 9.26 -13.20 7.21
CA LEU A 82 7.88 -12.80 6.93
C LEU A 82 6.96 -14.00 6.69
N PRO A 83 7.37 -15.08 5.99
CA PRO A 83 6.59 -16.32 5.94
C PRO A 83 6.35 -16.94 7.32
N ALA A 84 7.39 -17.05 8.15
CA ALA A 84 7.27 -17.59 9.51
C ALA A 84 6.33 -16.73 10.38
N LEU A 85 6.51 -15.41 10.33
CA LEU A 85 5.66 -14.43 11.01
C LEU A 85 4.18 -14.62 10.63
N ARG A 86 3.88 -14.64 9.33
CA ARG A 86 2.51 -14.80 8.83
C ARG A 86 1.88 -16.12 9.26
N ASN A 87 2.64 -17.21 9.25
CA ASN A 87 2.15 -18.52 9.67
C ASN A 87 1.88 -18.56 11.18
N ALA A 88 2.72 -17.93 12.00
CA ALA A 88 2.51 -17.83 13.44
C ALA A 88 1.27 -16.98 13.81
N ILE A 89 0.92 -15.98 12.99
CA ILE A 89 -0.26 -15.13 13.21
C ILE A 89 -1.55 -15.80 12.70
N LYS A 90 -1.46 -16.53 11.58
CA LYS A 90 -2.59 -17.17 10.92
C LYS A 90 -3.34 -18.09 11.88
N SER A 91 -4.66 -18.01 11.85
CA SER A 91 -5.54 -18.92 12.59
C SER A 91 -6.81 -19.21 11.80
N LYS A 92 -7.72 -20.02 12.34
CA LYS A 92 -9.07 -20.19 11.77
C LYS A 92 -9.84 -18.87 11.72
N ARG A 93 -9.62 -17.98 12.70
CA ARG A 93 -10.26 -16.64 12.80
C ARG A 93 -9.61 -15.61 11.86
N TYR A 94 -8.32 -15.75 11.54
CA TYR A 94 -7.57 -14.78 10.74
C TYR A 94 -6.95 -15.46 9.51
N ASN A 95 -7.58 -15.26 8.36
CA ASN A 95 -7.07 -15.75 7.08
C ASN A 95 -5.81 -14.98 6.64
N MET A 96 -5.10 -15.52 5.64
CA MET A 96 -3.81 -14.96 5.20
C MET A 96 -3.95 -13.55 4.62
N THR A 97 -5.05 -13.24 3.95
CA THR A 97 -5.32 -11.89 3.40
C THR A 97 -5.44 -10.86 4.50
N ARG A 98 -6.20 -11.18 5.57
CA ARG A 98 -6.32 -10.32 6.75
C ARG A 98 -4.99 -10.15 7.46
N VAL A 99 -4.21 -11.23 7.62
CA VAL A 99 -2.85 -11.14 8.18
C VAL A 99 -1.98 -10.18 7.37
N ASN A 100 -1.94 -10.33 6.05
CA ASN A 100 -1.17 -9.42 5.19
C ASN A 100 -1.61 -7.95 5.33
N ARG A 101 -2.92 -7.67 5.37
CA ARG A 101 -3.45 -6.32 5.57
C ARG A 101 -3.02 -5.72 6.91
N MET A 102 -3.17 -6.48 8.00
CA MET A 102 -2.79 -6.02 9.34
C MET A 102 -1.29 -5.75 9.47
N LEU A 103 -0.44 -6.53 8.79
CA LEU A 103 1.00 -6.26 8.74
C LEU A 103 1.32 -4.93 8.04
N LEU A 104 0.63 -4.62 6.94
CA LEU A 104 0.78 -3.33 6.26
C LEU A 104 0.23 -2.17 7.10
N TYR A 105 -0.94 -2.31 7.71
CA TYR A 105 -1.48 -1.30 8.62
C TYR A 105 -0.57 -1.06 9.82
N SER A 106 0.08 -2.11 10.34
CA SER A 106 1.07 -1.98 11.41
C SER A 106 2.33 -1.25 10.94
N LEU A 107 2.87 -1.63 9.77
CA LEU A 107 4.04 -0.97 9.14
C LEU A 107 3.80 0.53 8.94
N PHE A 108 2.65 0.89 8.37
CA PHE A 108 2.32 2.28 8.09
C PHE A 108 1.69 3.02 9.28
N SER A 109 1.39 2.32 10.38
CA SER A 109 0.75 2.85 11.59
C SER A 109 -0.62 3.47 11.33
N VAL A 110 -1.41 2.81 10.48
CA VAL A 110 -2.78 3.23 10.15
C VAL A 110 -3.69 2.93 11.34
N SER A 111 -4.25 3.98 11.95
CA SER A 111 -5.08 3.83 13.15
C SER A 111 -6.55 3.56 12.83
N LYS A 112 -7.27 2.99 13.79
CA LYS A 112 -8.73 2.78 13.71
C LYS A 112 -9.49 4.08 13.49
N ASN A 113 -9.14 5.12 14.24
CA ASN A 113 -9.80 6.43 14.16
C ASN A 113 -9.54 7.09 12.80
N GLN A 114 -8.30 6.99 12.29
CA GLN A 114 -7.95 7.53 10.98
C GLN A 114 -8.77 6.85 9.87
N MET A 115 -8.84 5.52 9.86
CA MET A 115 -9.61 4.81 8.85
C MET A 115 -11.11 5.06 8.97
N ALA A 116 -11.66 5.12 10.18
CA ALA A 116 -13.07 5.47 10.39
C ALA A 116 -13.41 6.86 9.83
N LEU A 117 -12.53 7.83 10.04
CA LEU A 117 -12.66 9.17 9.43
C LEU A 117 -12.61 9.09 7.90
N PHE A 118 -11.69 8.30 7.35
CA PHE A 118 -11.52 8.15 5.90
C PHE A 118 -12.75 7.50 5.25
N ASP A 119 -13.29 6.44 5.88
CA ASP A 119 -14.50 5.75 5.43
C ASP A 119 -15.73 6.66 5.50
N GLN A 120 -15.81 7.56 6.48
CA GLN A 120 -16.92 8.49 6.64
C GLN A 120 -16.97 9.55 5.53
N VAL A 121 -15.83 10.13 5.16
CA VAL A 121 -15.79 11.25 4.20
C VAL A 121 -15.53 10.81 2.76
N GLY A 122 -15.05 9.58 2.56
CA GLY A 122 -14.62 9.08 1.26
C GLY A 122 -13.37 9.79 0.72
N PRO A 123 -12.94 9.51 -0.53
CA PRO A 123 -11.74 10.12 -1.10
C PRO A 123 -11.86 11.64 -1.19
N GLN A 124 -10.78 12.34 -0.82
CA GLN A 124 -10.77 13.81 -0.75
C GLN A 124 -9.98 14.48 -1.87
N TYR A 125 -9.54 13.70 -2.86
CA TYR A 125 -8.79 14.16 -4.03
C TYR A 125 -8.84 13.11 -5.14
N ILE A 126 -8.51 13.56 -6.35
CA ILE A 126 -8.25 12.70 -7.50
C ILE A 126 -6.77 12.83 -7.83
N ARG A 127 -5.99 11.75 -7.64
CA ARG A 127 -4.56 11.73 -8.00
C ARG A 127 -4.38 11.26 -9.44
N LEU A 128 -3.93 12.15 -10.32
CA LEU A 128 -3.57 11.80 -11.68
C LEU A 128 -2.21 11.09 -11.71
N LEU A 129 -2.21 9.86 -12.23
CA LEU A 129 -1.01 9.05 -12.43
C LEU A 129 -0.51 9.07 -13.88
N GLY A 130 -1.43 9.24 -14.84
CA GLY A 130 -1.13 9.32 -16.27
C GLY A 130 -2.39 9.57 -17.09
N PHE A 131 -2.23 9.96 -18.35
CA PHE A 131 -3.33 10.17 -19.30
C PHE A 131 -2.84 10.07 -20.74
N SER A 132 -3.73 9.68 -21.65
CA SER A 132 -3.49 9.73 -23.10
C SER A 132 -3.73 11.13 -23.67
N ALA A 133 -3.39 11.37 -24.95
CA ALA A 133 -3.72 12.63 -25.63
C ALA A 133 -5.24 12.92 -25.61
N GLN A 134 -6.07 11.90 -25.79
CA GLN A 134 -7.52 12.04 -25.68
C GLN A 134 -7.95 12.26 -24.21
N GLY A 135 -7.34 11.54 -23.28
CA GLY A 135 -7.57 11.72 -21.84
C GLY A 135 -7.26 13.14 -21.38
N ARG A 136 -6.24 13.80 -21.95
CA ARG A 136 -5.92 15.20 -21.65
C ARG A 136 -7.09 16.15 -21.94
N LYS A 137 -7.76 15.98 -23.09
CA LYS A 137 -8.92 16.80 -23.47
C LYS A 137 -10.08 16.61 -22.49
N PHE A 138 -10.34 15.36 -22.11
CA PHE A 138 -11.36 15.02 -21.11
C PHE A 138 -11.03 15.58 -19.72
N LEU A 139 -9.76 15.51 -19.30
CA LEU A 139 -9.32 15.98 -17.98
C LEU A 139 -9.53 17.48 -17.78
N GLN A 140 -9.54 18.28 -18.84
CA GLN A 140 -9.85 19.71 -18.72
C GLN A 140 -11.28 19.93 -18.24
N ASN A 141 -12.23 19.14 -18.76
CA ASN A 141 -13.61 19.15 -18.28
C ASN A 141 -13.70 18.65 -16.83
N VAL A 142 -13.04 17.54 -16.50
CA VAL A 142 -13.02 16.99 -15.13
C VAL A 142 -12.47 17.99 -14.13
N LYS A 143 -11.39 18.70 -14.44
CA LYS A 143 -10.80 19.71 -13.54
C LYS A 143 -11.76 20.85 -13.23
N ASN A 144 -12.60 21.24 -14.18
CA ASN A 144 -13.53 22.36 -14.02
C ASN A 144 -14.82 21.95 -13.29
N ASN A 145 -15.22 20.69 -13.43
CA ASN A 145 -16.52 20.20 -12.96
C ASN A 145 -16.44 19.25 -11.76
N SER A 146 -15.24 18.82 -11.35
CA SER A 146 -15.09 17.90 -10.21
C SER A 146 -15.24 18.64 -8.89
N VAL A 147 -16.00 18.03 -7.98
CA VAL A 147 -16.10 18.44 -6.58
C VAL A 147 -14.77 18.21 -5.83
N LEU A 148 -13.98 17.23 -6.27
CA LEU A 148 -12.70 16.90 -5.66
C LEU A 148 -11.54 17.58 -6.38
N PRO A 149 -10.51 18.06 -5.64
CA PRO A 149 -9.34 18.63 -6.26
C PRO A 149 -8.57 17.57 -7.06
N VAL A 150 -8.26 17.90 -8.31
CA VAL A 150 -7.49 17.04 -9.21
C VAL A 150 -6.00 17.37 -9.09
N LEU A 151 -5.23 16.43 -8.54
CA LEU A 151 -3.81 16.59 -8.22
C LEU A 151 -2.96 15.93 -9.29
N SER A 152 -2.12 16.72 -9.97
CA SER A 152 -1.27 16.25 -11.08
C SER A 152 0.23 16.33 -10.80
N THR A 153 0.68 17.25 -9.94
CA THR A 153 2.11 17.48 -9.71
C THR A 153 2.45 17.36 -8.23
N GLY A 154 3.65 16.85 -7.95
CA GLY A 154 4.17 16.73 -6.58
C GLY A 154 4.23 18.08 -5.86
N SER A 155 4.59 19.16 -6.56
CA SER A 155 4.65 20.50 -5.98
C SER A 155 3.29 21.01 -5.51
N HIS A 156 2.22 20.72 -6.24
CA HIS A 156 0.87 21.10 -5.83
C HIS A 156 0.43 20.32 -4.57
N ILE A 157 0.76 19.03 -4.52
CA ILE A 157 0.51 18.19 -3.34
C ILE A 157 1.26 18.72 -2.13
N ALA A 158 2.55 19.02 -2.28
CA ALA A 158 3.36 19.58 -1.21
C ALA A 158 2.80 20.92 -0.71
N LYS A 159 2.32 21.79 -1.62
CA LYS A 159 1.66 23.04 -1.24
C LYS A 159 0.38 22.79 -0.45
N LEU A 160 -0.49 21.89 -0.90
CA LEU A 160 -1.75 21.58 -0.21
C LEU A 160 -1.53 21.04 1.20
N ILE A 161 -0.57 20.13 1.38
CA ILE A 161 -0.21 19.60 2.69
C ILE A 161 0.30 20.73 3.59
N LYS A 162 1.14 21.64 3.08
CA LYS A 162 1.66 22.79 3.84
C LYS A 162 0.58 23.80 4.22
N THR A 163 -0.37 24.07 3.33
CA THR A 163 -1.42 25.08 3.56
C THR A 163 -2.50 24.60 4.52
N ALA A 164 -2.80 23.30 4.54
CA ALA A 164 -3.84 22.74 5.40
C ALA A 164 -3.41 21.38 5.97
N PRO A 165 -2.41 21.35 6.89
CA PRO A 165 -1.85 20.10 7.39
C PRO A 165 -2.87 19.24 8.13
N GLU A 166 -3.75 19.86 8.92
CA GLU A 166 -4.78 19.18 9.72
C GLU A 166 -6.01 18.72 8.91
N HIS A 167 -6.10 19.13 7.64
CA HIS A 167 -7.24 18.73 6.82
C HIS A 167 -7.11 17.24 6.45
N ILE A 168 -8.22 16.50 6.54
CA ILE A 168 -8.30 15.06 6.23
C ILE A 168 -7.65 14.64 4.90
N ARG A 169 -7.76 15.47 3.85
CA ARG A 169 -7.08 15.30 2.56
C ARG A 169 -5.57 15.20 2.71
N SER A 170 -4.96 16.05 3.53
CA SER A 170 -3.52 16.06 3.79
C SER A 170 -3.10 14.79 4.52
N HIS A 171 -3.89 14.31 5.48
CA HIS A 171 -3.64 13.03 6.15
C HIS A 171 -3.69 11.83 5.19
N MET A 172 -4.65 11.80 4.27
CA MET A 172 -4.73 10.77 3.22
C MET A 172 -3.52 10.84 2.27
N LEU A 173 -3.16 12.04 1.79
CA LEU A 173 -2.00 12.24 0.92
C LEU A 173 -0.68 11.84 1.59
N LEU A 174 -0.51 12.15 2.88
CA LEU A 174 0.66 11.75 3.64
C LEU A 174 0.77 10.23 3.75
N LEU A 175 -0.35 9.52 3.91
CA LEU A 175 -0.37 8.06 3.89
C LEU A 175 0.03 7.51 2.51
N ASP A 176 -0.54 8.07 1.43
CA ASP A 176 -0.19 7.69 0.05
C ASP A 176 1.28 7.95 -0.30
N ILE A 177 1.90 9.01 0.25
CA ILE A 177 3.33 9.31 0.04
C ILE A 177 4.23 8.39 0.86
N LYS A 178 3.76 7.96 2.03
CA LYS A 178 4.50 7.07 2.93
C LYS A 178 4.51 5.62 2.40
N ALA A 179 3.44 5.21 1.72
CA ALA A 179 3.27 3.88 1.13
C ALA A 179 4.08 3.70 -0.16
#